data_AF-A0A939BAA0-F1
#
_entry.id   AF-A0A939BAA0-F1
#
_cell.length_a   1.000
_cell.length_b   1.000
_cell.length_c   1.000
_cell.angle_alpha   90.00
_cell.angle_beta   90.00
_cell.angle_gamma   90.00
#
_symmetry.space_group_name_H-M   'P 1'
#
loop_
_entity.id
_entity.type
_entity.pdbx_description
1 polymer ?
#
loop_
_entity_poly.entity_id
_entity_poly.type
_entity_poly.pdbx_seq_one_letter_code
_entity_poly.pdbx_strand_id
1 'polypeptide(L)'
;MGRNERNDVVCHRDDYNIHKRKSLEISQKIHDYMGSTELIANLFRISQTEEKLRNDEISGAKAATATHYMVGKEVRGAIEKIGGTMPEDLPTPEKSIQQIEKEQLARLKAKAKAGKLMLDE
;
A
#
# COMPACT_ATOMS: atom_id res chain seq x y z
N MET A 1 9.09 -28.40 -10.49
CA MET A 1 8.25 -27.29 -9.99
C MET A 1 8.85 -26.79 -8.68
N GLY A 2 9.84 -25.88 -8.75
CA GLY A 2 10.46 -25.27 -7.58
C GLY A 2 9.83 -23.90 -7.33
N ARG A 3 9.10 -23.74 -6.23
CA ARG A 3 8.64 -22.42 -5.80
C ARG A 3 9.87 -21.58 -5.45
N ASN A 4 10.00 -20.47 -6.15
CA ASN A 4 11.10 -19.53 -6.06
C ASN A 4 10.91 -18.67 -4.80
N GLU A 5 11.59 -19.00 -3.70
CA GLU A 5 11.56 -18.31 -2.39
C GLU A 5 12.28 -16.94 -2.42
N ARG A 6 12.12 -16.17 -3.50
CA ARG A 6 12.93 -14.96 -3.77
C ARG A 6 12.37 -13.63 -3.26
N ASN A 7 11.30 -13.59 -2.45
CA ASN A 7 10.65 -12.32 -2.09
C ASN A 7 10.44 -12.01 -0.59
N ASP A 8 10.90 -12.84 0.36
CA ASP A 8 10.67 -12.56 1.81
C ASP A 8 11.84 -11.83 2.50
N VAL A 9 12.42 -10.84 1.82
CA VAL A 9 13.49 -10.02 2.39
C VAL A 9 12.91 -8.66 2.81
N VAL A 10 12.68 -8.53 4.13
CA VAL A 10 12.56 -7.25 4.88
C VAL A 10 11.22 -6.50 4.71
N CYS A 11 10.14 -6.99 5.34
CA CYS A 11 8.92 -6.18 5.57
C CYS A 11 8.32 -6.30 6.99
N HIS A 12 8.57 -7.38 7.73
CA HIS A 12 7.84 -7.68 8.99
C HIS A 12 8.00 -6.66 10.13
N ARG A 13 9.03 -5.81 10.11
CA ARG A 13 9.27 -4.81 11.17
C ARG A 13 8.59 -3.47 10.91
N ASP A 14 8.37 -3.13 9.66
CA ASP A 14 7.76 -1.85 9.27
C ASP A 14 6.25 -1.90 9.47
N ASP A 15 5.62 -3.05 9.18
CA ASP A 15 4.19 -3.26 9.37
C ASP A 15 3.75 -3.00 10.82
N TYR A 16 4.46 -3.55 11.81
CA TYR A 16 4.14 -3.37 13.23
C TYR A 16 4.17 -1.90 13.68
N ASN A 17 5.13 -1.12 13.16
CA ASN A 17 5.26 0.29 13.49
C ASN A 17 4.12 1.10 12.85
N ILE A 18 3.71 0.75 11.63
CA ILE A 18 2.60 1.44 10.96
C ILE A 18 1.27 1.08 11.60
N HIS A 19 1.06 -0.18 12.02
CA HIS A 19 -0.10 -0.59 12.80
C HIS A 19 -0.30 0.28 14.05
N LYS A 20 0.78 0.53 14.81
CA LYS A 20 0.73 1.42 15.98
C LYS A 20 0.41 2.87 15.61
N ARG A 21 1.08 3.42 14.60
CA ARG A 21 0.82 4.81 14.17
C ARG A 21 -0.62 5.00 13.67
N LYS A 22 -1.17 4.00 12.98
CA LYS A 22 -2.51 4.01 12.43
C LYS A 22 -3.59 3.51 13.39
N SER A 23 -3.23 3.13 14.61
CA SER A 23 -4.15 2.55 15.60
C SER A 23 -4.93 1.34 15.08
N LEU A 24 -4.26 0.46 14.34
CA LEU A 24 -4.83 -0.78 13.80
C LEU A 24 -4.49 -1.97 14.68
N GLU A 25 -5.48 -2.83 14.92
CA GLU A 25 -5.32 -4.13 15.56
C GLU A 25 -4.36 -5.01 14.75
N ILE A 26 -3.59 -5.87 15.42
CA ILE A 26 -2.59 -6.75 14.77
C ILE A 26 -3.24 -7.67 13.72
N SER A 27 -4.52 -8.02 13.90
CA SER A 27 -5.28 -8.88 12.99
C SER A 27 -5.80 -8.15 11.74
N GLN A 28 -5.83 -6.80 11.74
CA GLN A 28 -6.28 -6.02 10.59
C GLN A 28 -5.19 -5.98 9.52
N LYS A 29 -5.55 -6.15 8.24
CA LYS A 29 -4.56 -6.01 7.18
C LYS A 29 -4.33 -4.54 6.89
N ILE A 30 -3.11 -4.04 7.12
CA ILE A 30 -2.73 -2.65 6.87
C ILE A 30 -3.16 -2.12 5.50
N HIS A 31 -2.95 -2.89 4.43
CA HIS A 31 -3.29 -2.50 3.06
C HIS A 31 -4.79 -2.26 2.85
N ASP A 32 -5.66 -2.91 3.63
CA ASP A 32 -7.11 -2.69 3.55
C ASP A 32 -7.54 -1.36 4.18
N TYR A 33 -6.63 -0.71 4.92
CA TYR A 33 -6.80 0.57 5.61
C TYR A 33 -5.76 1.61 5.13
N MET A 34 -5.24 1.48 3.91
CA MET A 34 -4.41 2.51 3.28
C MET A 34 -5.25 3.30 2.28
N GLY A 35 -5.15 4.64 2.36
CA GLY A 35 -5.76 5.51 1.37
C GLY A 35 -5.06 5.42 0.00
N SER A 36 -5.74 5.84 -1.07
CA SER A 36 -5.17 5.85 -2.42
C SER A 36 -3.86 6.63 -2.52
N THR A 37 -3.75 7.78 -1.85
CA THR A 37 -2.53 8.59 -1.82
C THR A 37 -1.36 7.84 -1.16
N GLU A 38 -1.63 7.09 -0.09
CA GLU A 38 -0.61 6.31 0.62
C GLU A 38 -0.13 5.13 -0.24
N LEU A 39 -1.08 4.43 -0.89
CA LEU A 39 -0.79 3.35 -1.82
C LEU A 39 0.02 3.84 -3.04
N ILE A 40 -0.32 5.01 -3.58
CA ILE A 40 0.43 5.64 -4.68
C ILE A 40 1.87 5.93 -4.24
N ALA A 41 2.06 6.50 -3.04
CA ALA A 41 3.40 6.78 -2.53
C ALA A 41 4.23 5.49 -2.34
N ASN A 42 3.60 4.43 -1.83
CA ASN A 42 4.26 3.13 -1.68
C ASN A 42 4.65 2.53 -3.04
N LEU A 43 3.72 2.50 -4.00
CA LEU A 43 3.97 2.00 -5.34
C LEU A 43 5.08 2.81 -6.04
N PHE A 44 5.03 4.13 -5.94
CA PHE A 44 6.03 5.02 -6.53
C PHE A 44 7.44 4.72 -5.99
N ARG A 45 7.59 4.60 -4.66
CA ARG A 45 8.86 4.21 -4.04
C ARG A 45 9.36 2.86 -4.54
N ILE A 46 8.49 1.87 -4.67
CA ILE A 46 8.84 0.53 -5.18
C ILE A 46 9.32 0.64 -6.62
N SER A 47 8.54 1.28 -7.50
CA SER A 47 8.89 1.45 -8.91
C SER A 47 10.23 2.17 -9.09
N GLN A 48 10.47 3.26 -8.37
CA GLN A 48 11.74 4.00 -8.44
C GLN A 48 12.91 3.20 -7.86
N THR A 49 12.67 2.37 -6.84
CA THR A 49 13.69 1.46 -6.31
C THR A 49 14.07 0.43 -7.37
N GLU A 50 13.09 -0.23 -8.00
CA GLU A 50 13.34 -1.23 -9.04
C GLU A 50 14.09 -0.64 -10.24
N GLU A 51 13.70 0.56 -10.69
CA GLU A 51 14.42 1.28 -11.75
C GLU A 51 15.87 1.54 -11.36
N LYS A 52 16.11 2.03 -10.13
CA LYS A 52 17.46 2.30 -9.65
C LYS A 52 18.30 1.02 -9.52
N LEU A 53 17.73 -0.07 -9.03
CA LEU A 53 18.42 -1.36 -8.93
C LEU A 53 18.86 -1.87 -10.31
N ARG A 54 18.01 -1.72 -11.33
CA ARG A 54 18.35 -2.12 -12.70
C ARG A 54 19.43 -1.23 -13.32
N ASN A 55 19.27 0.10 -13.21
CA ASN A 55 20.17 1.05 -13.85
C ASN A 55 21.58 1.03 -13.27
N ASP A 56 21.68 0.85 -11.95
CA ASP A 56 22.95 0.84 -11.23
C ASP A 56 23.52 -0.60 -11.09
N GLU A 57 22.87 -1.60 -11.71
CA GLU A 57 23.22 -3.03 -11.64
C GLU A 57 23.39 -3.55 -10.20
N ILE A 58 22.62 -2.99 -9.27
CA ILE A 58 22.73 -3.29 -7.84
C ILE A 58 22.11 -4.65 -7.57
N SER A 59 22.91 -5.55 -6.98
CA SER A 59 22.49 -6.88 -6.59
C SER A 59 22.82 -7.18 -5.12
N GLY A 60 22.15 -8.18 -4.57
CA GLY A 60 22.32 -8.62 -3.18
C GLY A 60 21.41 -7.88 -2.18
N ALA A 61 20.91 -8.65 -1.20
CA ALA A 61 19.89 -8.20 -0.25
C ALA A 61 20.25 -6.90 0.50
N LYS A 62 21.51 -6.78 0.95
CA LYS A 62 21.97 -5.62 1.73
C LYS A 62 21.98 -4.33 0.90
N ALA A 63 22.51 -4.40 -0.33
CA ALA A 63 22.57 -3.24 -1.22
C ALA A 63 21.18 -2.85 -1.73
N ALA A 64 20.32 -3.84 -2.02
CA ALA A 64 18.94 -3.60 -2.39
C ALA A 64 18.15 -2.89 -1.27
N THR A 65 18.32 -3.34 -0.03
CA THR A 65 17.67 -2.73 1.15
C THR A 65 18.16 -1.29 1.35
N ALA A 66 19.47 -1.04 1.23
CA ALA A 66 20.02 0.30 1.35
C ALA A 66 19.49 1.24 0.25
N THR A 67 19.39 0.73 -0.99
CA THR A 67 18.83 1.48 -2.12
C THR A 67 17.37 1.82 -1.90
N HIS A 68 16.57 0.85 -1.45
CA HIS A 68 15.16 1.06 -1.13
C HIS A 68 14.96 2.14 -0.05
N TYR A 69 15.77 2.10 1.01
CA TYR A 69 15.74 3.10 2.08
C TYR A 69 16.08 4.50 1.57
N MET A 70 17.14 4.62 0.74
CA MET A 70 17.54 5.89 0.15
C MET A 70 16.46 6.47 -0.75
N VAL A 71 15.89 5.66 -1.65
CA VAL A 71 14.78 6.08 -2.52
C VAL A 71 13.58 6.52 -1.67
N GLY A 72 13.21 5.75 -0.64
CA GLY A 72 12.14 6.13 0.27
C GLY A 72 12.38 7.45 1.01
N LYS A 73 13.64 7.78 1.34
CA LYS A 73 14.01 9.07 1.93
C LYS A 73 13.82 10.22 0.94
N GLU A 74 14.25 10.05 -0.31
CA GLU A 74 14.08 11.06 -1.36
C GLU A 74 12.61 11.32 -1.68
N VAL A 75 11.80 10.25 -1.78
CA VAL A 75 10.34 10.39 -1.99
C VAL A 75 9.70 11.21 -0.87
N ARG A 76 10.01 10.91 0.40
CA ARG A 76 9.50 11.70 1.53
C ARG A 76 9.99 13.14 1.52
N GLY A 77 11.27 13.37 1.21
CA GLY A 77 11.82 14.72 1.08
C GLY A 77 11.13 15.54 -0.01
N ALA A 78 10.76 14.91 -1.14
CA ALA A 78 10.00 15.56 -2.20
C ALA A 78 8.57 15.95 -1.75
N ILE A 79 7.88 15.05 -1.05
CA ILE A 79 6.54 15.32 -0.48
C ILE A 79 6.61 16.48 0.52
N GLU A 80 7.60 16.48 1.42
CA GLU A 80 7.80 17.54 2.41
C GLU A 80 8.08 18.89 1.72
N LYS A 81 8.95 18.89 0.70
CA LYS A 81 9.33 20.10 -0.05
C LYS A 81 8.15 20.78 -0.73
N ILE A 82 7.16 20.02 -1.19
CA ILE A 82 5.94 20.58 -1.81
C ILE A 82 4.85 20.90 -0.77
N GLY A 83 5.11 20.72 0.52
CA GLY A 83 4.14 20.93 1.60
C GLY A 83 3.07 19.83 1.69
N GLY A 84 3.35 18.64 1.18
CA GLY A 84 2.45 17.49 1.26
C GLY A 84 2.51 16.79 2.62
N THR A 85 1.42 16.11 2.99
CA THR A 85 1.36 15.25 4.17
C THR A 85 2.14 13.96 3.95
N MET A 86 2.93 13.54 4.93
CA MET A 86 3.67 12.28 4.87
C MET A 86 2.72 11.08 4.74
N PRO A 87 3.05 10.05 3.93
CA PRO A 87 2.20 8.88 3.74
C PRO A 87 1.80 8.19 5.06
N GLU A 88 2.71 8.11 6.02
CA GLU A 88 2.49 7.53 7.35
C GLU A 88 1.54 8.34 8.24
N ASP A 89 1.35 9.63 7.93
CA ASP A 89 0.50 10.56 8.69
C ASP A 89 -0.82 10.86 7.97
N LEU A 90 -1.06 10.24 6.81
CA LEU A 90 -2.35 10.29 6.13
C LEU A 90 -3.44 9.59 6.97
N PRO A 91 -4.68 10.08 6.91
CA PRO A 91 -5.77 9.52 7.69
C PRO A 91 -6.01 8.05 7.34
N THR A 92 -6.12 7.23 8.37
CA THR A 92 -6.53 5.83 8.23
C THR A 92 -8.04 5.78 7.95
N PRO A 93 -8.49 5.09 6.89
CA PRO A 93 -9.91 4.83 6.67
C PRO A 93 -10.54 4.11 7.86
N GLU A 94 -11.80 4.44 8.18
CA GLU A 94 -12.52 3.79 9.28
C GLU A 94 -12.96 2.37 8.95
N LYS A 95 -13.13 2.07 7.65
CA LYS A 95 -13.59 0.78 7.13
C LYS A 95 -12.53 0.14 6.26
N SER A 96 -12.43 -1.18 6.35
CA SER A 96 -11.59 -1.96 5.44
C SER A 96 -12.20 -2.01 4.04
N ILE A 97 -11.35 -2.21 3.03
CA ILE A 97 -11.81 -2.50 1.65
C ILE A 97 -12.82 -3.66 1.63
N GLN A 98 -12.60 -4.71 2.43
CA GLN A 98 -13.51 -5.86 2.51
C GLN A 98 -14.89 -5.50 3.07
N GLN A 99 -14.94 -4.62 4.07
CA GLN A 99 -16.20 -4.12 4.62
C GLN A 99 -16.94 -3.29 3.57
N ILE A 100 -16.22 -2.41 2.86
CA ILE A 100 -16.77 -1.59 1.78
C ILE A 100 -17.33 -2.48 0.67
N GLU A 101 -16.59 -3.49 0.22
CA GLU A 101 -17.02 -4.44 -0.81
C GLU A 101 -18.32 -5.15 -0.42
N LYS A 102 -18.38 -5.67 0.81
CA LYS A 102 -19.58 -6.35 1.34
C LYS A 102 -20.80 -5.42 1.38
N GLU A 103 -20.62 -4.17 1.84
CA GLU A 103 -21.68 -3.16 1.89
C GLU A 103 -22.18 -2.79 0.49
N GLN A 104 -21.26 -2.57 -0.47
CA GLN A 104 -21.64 -2.27 -1.86
C GLN A 104 -22.36 -3.44 -2.51
N LEU A 105 -21.90 -4.68 -2.30
CA LEU A 105 -22.56 -5.86 -2.84
C LEU A 105 -23.98 -6.03 -2.27
N ALA A 106 -24.16 -5.83 -0.97
CA ALA A 106 -25.48 -5.87 -0.34
C ALA A 106 -26.41 -4.78 -0.90
N ARG A 107 -25.90 -3.56 -1.09
CA ARG A 107 -26.62 -2.43 -1.70
C ARG A 107 -27.04 -2.74 -3.15
N LEU A 108 -26.15 -3.32 -3.96
CA LEU A 108 -26.45 -3.70 -5.34
C LEU A 108 -27.53 -4.79 -5.39
N LYS A 109 -27.45 -5.80 -4.54
CA LYS A 109 -28.49 -6.85 -4.40
C LYS A 109 -29.84 -6.24 -4.02
N ALA A 110 -29.87 -5.29 -3.09
CA ALA A 110 -31.10 -4.59 -2.71
C ALA A 110 -31.70 -3.76 -3.87
N LYS A 111 -30.86 -3.07 -4.65
CA LYS A 111 -31.30 -2.32 -5.84
C LYS A 111 -31.85 -3.24 -6.94
N ALA A 112 -31.20 -4.38 -7.17
CA ALA A 112 -31.68 -5.40 -8.11
C ALA A 112 -33.06 -5.94 -7.68
N LYS A 113 -33.22 -6.26 -6.39
CA LYS A 113 -34.51 -6.69 -5.83
C LYS A 113 -35.60 -5.62 -5.96
N ALA A 114 -35.23 -4.34 -5.88
CA ALA A 114 -36.15 -3.21 -6.05
C ALA A 114 -36.44 -2.84 -7.52
N GLY A 115 -35.97 -3.64 -8.50
CA GLY A 115 -36.18 -3.39 -9.93
C GLY A 115 -35.48 -2.15 -10.47
N LYS A 116 -34.50 -1.61 -9.73
CA LYS A 116 -33.87 -0.30 -9.99
C LYS A 116 -32.46 -0.41 -10.57
N LEU A 117 -32.01 -1.62 -10.90
CA LEU A 117 -30.71 -1.91 -11.47
C LEU A 117 -30.93 -2.48 -12.88
N MET A 118 -30.90 -1.63 -13.91
CA MET A 118 -30.65 -2.09 -15.27
C MET A 118 -29.12 -2.09 -15.45
N LEU A 119 -28.55 -3.27 -15.68
CA LEU A 119 -27.18 -3.41 -16.13
C LEU A 119 -27.28 -3.51 -17.65
N ASP A 120 -27.15 -2.38 -18.33
CA ASP A 120 -27.01 -2.39 -19.78
C ASP A 120 -25.54 -2.71 -20.08
N GLU A 121 -25.33 -3.74 -20.93
CA GLU A 121 -24.03 -4.29 -21.34
C GLU A 121 -23.12 -3.26 -22.04
#